data_AF-A0A067NV71-F1
#
_entry.id   AF-A0A067NV71-F1
#
_cell.length_a   1.000
_cell.length_b   1.000
_cell.length_c   1.000
_cell.angle_alpha   90.00
_cell.angle_beta   90.00
_cell.angle_gamma   90.00
#
_symmetry.space_group_name_H-M   'P 1'
#
loop_
_entity.id
_entity.type
_entity.pdbx_description
1 polymer ?
#
loop_
_entity_poly.entity_id
_entity_poly.type
_entity_poly.pdbx_seq_one_letter_code
_entity_poly.pdbx_strand_id
1 'polypeptide(L)'
;NGQYSATYLPSNVPKTTEQGQAGTNQCGTSNSQTSMCQNAYLNSVDDFCLWGPPEPNSVIGNSEREVVSWCLKPGTGSRLIPAGSIKGAHFVQTPDFIQVTGTGDLTSLNIQRGDAGGELDPHGADGNGNPIGGLVFSTAFGQLQQVHEWTQFISSTDFCFRACTGKSATKYCEHIYDVMGCNWNMPADYSAGKFENCKGDSGEPMGIYGASTFHQGEPATPAAHPRPKTSGCVPIATIG
;
A
#
# COMPACT_ATOMS: atom_id res chain seq x y z
N ASN A 1 -5.47 -21.03 -3.10
CA ASN A 1 -5.84 -20.85 -1.69
C ASN A 1 -4.62 -21.14 -0.83
N GLY A 2 -3.70 -20.18 -0.72
CA GLY A 2 -2.70 -20.24 0.34
C GLY A 2 -3.44 -20.15 1.67
N GLN A 3 -3.25 -21.12 2.57
CA GLN A 3 -3.74 -20.99 3.93
C GLN A 3 -2.74 -20.13 4.69
N TYR A 4 -3.14 -18.91 5.05
CA TYR A 4 -2.38 -18.09 5.99
C TYR A 4 -2.32 -18.82 7.33
N SER A 5 -1.13 -18.85 7.95
CA SER A 5 -0.89 -19.57 9.20
C SER A 5 -1.65 -18.97 10.39
N ALA A 6 -1.97 -17.68 10.32
CA ALA A 6 -2.76 -16.94 11.32
C ALA A 6 -3.51 -15.76 10.69
N THR A 7 -4.48 -15.21 11.42
CA THR A 7 -5.15 -13.94 11.09
C THR A 7 -5.30 -13.14 12.38
N TYR A 8 -4.92 -11.88 12.34
CA TYR A 8 -4.81 -11.01 13.51
C TYR A 8 -5.81 -9.86 13.47
N LEU A 9 -6.00 -9.27 14.64
CA LEU A 9 -6.51 -7.93 14.85
C LEU A 9 -5.41 -7.13 15.56
N PRO A 10 -5.42 -5.79 15.46
CA PRO A 10 -4.47 -4.96 16.20
C PRO A 10 -4.45 -5.26 17.72
N SER A 11 -5.56 -5.75 18.27
CA SER A 11 -5.70 -6.09 19.69
C SER A 11 -5.08 -7.42 20.13
N ASN A 12 -4.78 -8.34 19.20
CA ASN A 12 -4.27 -9.69 19.54
C ASN A 12 -2.97 -10.05 18.79
N VAL A 13 -2.39 -9.10 18.07
CA VAL A 13 -1.20 -9.33 17.26
C VAL A 13 0.04 -9.56 18.15
N PRO A 14 0.90 -10.54 17.81
CA PRO A 14 2.18 -10.72 18.49
C PRO A 14 3.11 -9.53 18.23
N LYS A 15 4.19 -9.41 18.99
CA LYS A 15 5.19 -8.35 18.77
C LYS A 15 5.79 -8.40 17.35
N THR A 16 6.06 -9.60 16.86
CA THR A 16 6.57 -9.87 15.51
C THR A 16 5.84 -11.09 14.96
N THR A 17 5.61 -11.14 13.65
CA THR A 17 5.02 -12.31 12.98
C THR A 17 6.04 -13.12 12.21
N GLU A 18 7.12 -12.48 11.75
CA GLU A 18 8.16 -13.14 10.94
C GLU A 18 9.57 -12.99 11.52
N GLN A 19 10.45 -13.92 11.16
CA GLN A 19 11.86 -13.87 11.56
C GLN A 19 12.59 -12.74 10.82
N GLY A 20 13.33 -11.92 11.56
CA GLY A 20 14.10 -10.80 10.98
C GLY A 20 13.31 -9.49 10.89
N GLN A 21 12.07 -9.46 11.38
CA GLN A 21 11.27 -8.26 11.48
C GLN A 21 11.99 -7.16 12.29
N ALA A 22 12.25 -6.01 11.66
CA ALA A 22 12.98 -4.89 12.27
C ALA A 22 12.15 -4.12 13.29
N GLY A 23 10.85 -3.96 13.03
CA GLY A 23 9.92 -3.21 13.86
C GLY A 23 9.06 -4.06 14.78
N THR A 24 7.85 -3.59 15.03
CA THR A 24 6.87 -4.26 15.91
C THR A 24 5.45 -4.13 15.36
N ASN A 25 4.67 -5.20 15.52
CA ASN A 25 3.23 -5.19 15.27
C ASN A 25 2.43 -4.78 16.52
N GLN A 26 3.05 -4.73 17.70
CA GLN A 26 2.45 -4.15 18.91
C GLN A 26 2.64 -2.62 18.94
N CYS A 27 2.01 -1.92 18.00
CA CYS A 27 2.24 -0.49 17.79
C CYS A 27 1.74 0.42 18.93
N GLY A 28 0.79 -0.04 19.74
CA GLY A 28 0.07 0.81 20.68
C GLY A 28 -0.79 1.85 19.94
N THR A 29 -1.07 2.98 20.59
CA THR A 29 -1.94 4.04 20.03
C THR A 29 -1.25 5.40 19.93
N SER A 30 -0.16 5.63 20.67
CA SER A 30 0.57 6.89 20.67
C SER A 30 1.51 6.99 19.48
N ASN A 31 1.30 7.99 18.62
CA ASN A 31 2.16 8.19 17.45
C ASN A 31 3.48 8.84 17.85
N SER A 32 4.54 8.50 17.13
CA SER A 32 5.86 9.10 17.27
C SER A 32 6.57 9.12 15.94
N GLN A 33 7.35 10.17 15.64
CA GLN A 33 8.21 10.22 14.45
C GLN A 33 9.35 9.20 14.50
N THR A 34 9.61 8.58 15.65
CA THR A 34 10.55 7.47 15.82
C THR A 34 9.86 6.11 15.96
N SER A 35 8.56 6.03 15.64
CA SER A 35 7.83 4.76 15.73
C SER A 35 8.42 3.72 14.78
N MET A 36 8.49 2.48 15.27
CA MET A 36 8.86 1.28 14.51
C MET A 36 7.64 0.37 14.25
N CYS A 37 6.43 0.96 14.22
CA CYS A 37 5.20 0.23 13.93
C CYS A 37 5.24 -0.35 12.51
N GLN A 38 4.95 -1.64 12.39
CA GLN A 38 4.82 -2.36 11.12
C GLN A 38 3.41 -2.88 10.86
N ASN A 39 2.41 -2.07 11.26
CA ASN A 39 1.01 -2.24 10.86
C ASN A 39 0.55 -1.02 10.04
N ALA A 40 -0.01 -1.26 8.86
CA ALA A 40 -0.64 -0.24 8.03
C ALA A 40 -2.17 -0.39 8.01
N TYR A 41 -2.85 0.73 7.76
CA TYR A 41 -4.30 0.80 7.68
C TYR A 41 -4.69 1.40 6.34
N LEU A 42 -5.75 0.89 5.72
CA LEU A 42 -6.27 1.41 4.46
C LEU A 42 -7.79 1.43 4.52
N ASN A 43 -8.39 2.58 4.83
CA ASN A 43 -9.82 2.69 5.12
C ASN A 43 -10.55 3.68 4.20
N SER A 44 -9.92 4.82 3.89
CA SER A 44 -10.47 5.86 3.00
C SER A 44 -9.36 6.82 2.56
N VAL A 45 -9.68 7.82 1.74
CA VAL A 45 -8.74 8.88 1.32
C VAL A 45 -8.24 9.74 2.48
N ASP A 46 -8.96 9.80 3.60
CA ASP A 46 -8.59 10.52 4.83
C ASP A 46 -8.06 9.58 5.92
N ASP A 47 -8.03 8.27 5.68
CA ASP A 47 -7.61 7.28 6.67
C ASP A 47 -6.87 6.15 5.98
N PHE A 48 -5.59 6.41 5.71
CA PHE A 48 -4.66 5.43 5.18
C PHE A 48 -3.26 5.65 5.76
N CYS A 49 -2.45 4.61 5.61
CA CYS A 49 -1.02 4.63 5.88
C CYS A 49 -0.24 4.31 4.61
N LEU A 50 1.03 4.71 4.61
CA LEU A 50 2.03 4.32 3.64
C LEU A 50 3.20 3.70 4.39
N TRP A 51 3.79 2.67 3.80
CA TRP A 51 5.10 2.19 4.22
C TRP A 51 6.19 3.17 3.76
N GLY A 52 7.12 3.51 4.64
CA GLY A 52 8.27 4.35 4.30
C GLY A 52 9.48 4.06 5.20
N PRO A 53 10.70 4.51 4.82
CA PRO A 53 11.92 4.13 5.52
C PRO A 53 11.95 4.61 6.98
N PRO A 54 12.53 3.82 7.90
CA PRO A 54 12.72 4.26 9.28
C PRO A 54 13.76 5.39 9.37
N GLU A 55 14.77 5.38 8.50
CA GLU A 55 15.88 6.33 8.48
C GLU A 55 15.77 7.37 7.34
N PRO A 56 16.06 8.66 7.59
CA PRO A 56 15.99 9.72 6.59
C PRO A 56 16.89 9.50 5.37
N ASN A 57 16.47 10.03 4.22
CA ASN A 57 17.22 10.00 2.96
C ASN A 57 17.58 8.58 2.52
N SER A 58 16.62 7.66 2.64
CA SER A 58 16.79 6.26 2.26
C SER A 58 16.18 5.97 0.88
N VAL A 59 16.82 5.07 0.13
CA VAL A 59 16.25 4.50 -1.10
C VAL A 59 15.27 3.40 -0.70
N ILE A 60 14.03 3.45 -1.20
CA ILE A 60 12.96 2.48 -0.93
C ILE A 60 13.46 1.07 -1.25
N GLY A 61 13.96 0.83 -2.47
CA GLY A 61 14.47 -0.48 -2.90
C GLY A 61 15.58 -1.07 -2.01
N ASN A 62 16.28 -0.25 -1.22
CA ASN A 62 17.30 -0.72 -0.27
C ASN A 62 16.76 -0.94 1.15
N SER A 63 15.60 -0.38 1.48
CA SER A 63 15.00 -0.34 2.82
C SER A 63 13.69 -1.10 2.93
N GLU A 64 13.21 -1.71 1.84
CA GLU A 64 11.89 -2.37 1.73
C GLU A 64 11.60 -3.33 2.89
N ARG A 65 12.61 -4.06 3.37
CA ARG A 65 12.46 -5.06 4.44
C ARG A 65 12.23 -4.46 5.83
N GLU A 66 12.60 -3.19 6.03
CA GLU A 66 12.59 -2.51 7.33
C GLU A 66 11.70 -1.26 7.37
N VAL A 67 10.98 -0.96 6.29
CA VAL A 67 10.03 0.15 6.27
C VAL A 67 8.99 0.04 7.39
N VAL A 68 8.52 1.20 7.83
CA VAL A 68 7.59 1.39 8.94
C VAL A 68 6.37 2.17 8.47
N SER A 69 5.30 2.10 9.25
CA SER A 69 4.03 2.71 8.93
C SER A 69 4.04 4.23 9.17
N TRP A 70 3.59 4.97 8.16
CA TRP A 70 3.28 6.39 8.21
C TRP A 70 1.79 6.58 7.93
N CYS A 71 0.99 6.97 8.92
CA CYS A 71 -0.45 7.12 8.78
C CYS A 71 -0.88 8.58 8.75
N LEU A 72 -1.96 8.89 8.03
CA LEU A 72 -2.61 10.20 8.13
C LEU A 72 -3.21 10.43 9.51
N LYS A 73 -3.92 9.41 10.04
CA LYS A 73 -4.64 9.53 11.31
C LYS A 73 -3.80 9.11 12.52
N PRO A 74 -3.99 9.79 13.66
CA PRO A 74 -3.43 9.35 14.91
C PRO A 74 -4.16 8.13 15.47
N GLY A 75 -3.55 7.45 16.45
CA GLY A 75 -4.20 6.38 17.20
C GLY A 75 -3.76 4.97 16.79
N THR A 76 -2.86 4.87 15.82
CA THR A 76 -2.32 3.61 15.26
C THR A 76 -0.96 3.25 15.84
N GLY A 77 -0.35 4.14 16.64
CA GLY A 77 1.02 3.96 17.12
C GLY A 77 2.09 4.11 16.05
N SER A 78 1.71 4.55 14.84
CA SER A 78 2.60 4.72 13.69
C SER A 78 3.34 6.06 13.73
N ARG A 79 4.11 6.34 12.68
CA ARG A 79 4.51 7.72 12.38
C ARG A 79 3.32 8.46 11.77
N LEU A 80 3.28 9.77 11.93
CA LEU A 80 2.27 10.60 11.25
C LEU A 80 2.87 11.16 9.97
N ILE A 81 2.13 11.04 8.86
CA ILE A 81 2.44 11.71 7.60
C ILE A 81 2.40 13.22 7.86
N PRO A 82 3.49 13.97 7.59
CA PRO A 82 3.51 15.40 7.82
C PRO A 82 2.46 16.12 6.97
N ALA A 83 1.79 17.12 7.56
CA ALA A 83 0.77 17.90 6.88
C ALA A 83 1.31 18.51 5.57
N GLY A 84 0.53 18.38 4.50
CA GLY A 84 0.90 18.87 3.17
C GLY A 84 1.89 17.98 2.41
N SER A 85 2.31 16.82 2.94
CA SER A 85 3.13 15.86 2.17
C SER A 85 2.35 15.31 0.98
N ILE A 86 1.09 14.91 1.21
CA ILE A 86 0.20 14.42 0.16
C ILE A 86 -0.41 15.61 -0.58
N LYS A 87 -0.23 15.67 -1.91
CA LYS A 87 -0.73 16.72 -2.79
C LYS A 87 -2.01 16.33 -3.52
N GLY A 88 -2.27 15.04 -3.68
CA GLY A 88 -3.53 14.48 -4.16
C GLY A 88 -3.64 13.02 -3.77
N ALA A 89 -4.86 12.56 -3.51
CA ALA A 89 -5.12 11.16 -3.19
C ALA A 89 -6.52 10.74 -3.65
N HIS A 90 -6.65 9.51 -4.15
CA HIS A 90 -7.89 8.97 -4.68
C HIS A 90 -8.07 7.58 -4.11
N PHE A 91 -9.08 7.43 -3.26
CA PHE A 91 -9.45 6.14 -2.72
C PHE A 91 -10.56 5.53 -3.56
N VAL A 92 -10.40 4.27 -3.97
CA VAL A 92 -11.38 3.51 -4.72
C VAL A 92 -11.67 2.21 -4.00
N GLN A 93 -12.94 1.93 -3.77
CA GLN A 93 -13.41 0.62 -3.32
C GLN A 93 -14.10 -0.12 -4.46
N THR A 94 -13.64 -1.33 -4.74
CA THR A 94 -14.19 -2.26 -5.74
C THR A 94 -14.76 -3.51 -5.06
N PRO A 95 -15.39 -4.42 -5.81
CA PRO A 95 -15.78 -5.72 -5.28
C PRO A 95 -14.61 -6.61 -4.80
N ASP A 96 -13.41 -6.46 -5.39
CA ASP A 96 -12.28 -7.35 -5.14
C ASP A 96 -11.17 -6.70 -4.28
N PHE A 97 -11.09 -5.37 -4.26
CA PHE A 97 -10.03 -4.65 -3.56
C PHE A 97 -10.43 -3.23 -3.13
N ILE A 98 -9.60 -2.66 -2.27
CA ILE A 98 -9.54 -1.23 -2.01
C ILE A 98 -8.17 -0.72 -2.46
N GLN A 99 -8.12 0.53 -2.89
CA GLN A 99 -6.90 1.14 -3.37
C GLN A 99 -6.87 2.62 -3.02
N VAL A 100 -5.71 3.14 -2.63
CA VAL A 100 -5.41 4.57 -2.65
C VAL A 100 -4.26 4.84 -3.62
N THR A 101 -4.41 5.87 -4.46
CA THR A 101 -3.37 6.36 -5.37
C THR A 101 -3.19 7.84 -5.19
N GLY A 102 -1.98 8.35 -5.37
CA GLY A 102 -1.75 9.77 -5.15
C GLY A 102 -0.35 10.25 -5.47
N THR A 103 -0.17 11.54 -5.28
CA THR A 103 1.10 12.26 -5.50
C THR A 103 1.42 13.12 -4.29
N GLY A 104 2.70 13.39 -4.07
CA GLY A 104 3.18 14.03 -2.85
C GLY A 104 4.61 14.55 -2.94
N ASP A 105 5.03 15.29 -1.91
CA ASP A 105 6.44 15.35 -1.52
C ASP A 105 6.66 14.26 -0.48
N LEU A 106 7.07 13.08 -0.93
CA LEU A 106 7.23 11.91 -0.07
C LEU A 106 8.63 11.82 0.54
N THR A 107 9.49 12.81 0.27
CA THR A 107 10.77 12.95 0.98
C THR A 107 10.58 13.24 2.46
N SER A 108 9.41 13.74 2.84
CA SER A 108 8.99 13.93 4.24
C SER A 108 8.70 12.62 4.98
N LEU A 109 8.58 11.49 4.27
CA LEU A 109 8.45 10.13 4.81
C LEU A 109 9.81 9.42 4.80
N ASN A 110 10.91 10.18 4.93
CA ASN A 110 12.29 9.71 4.90
C ASN A 110 12.81 9.18 3.55
N ILE A 111 12.04 9.26 2.48
CA ILE A 111 12.46 8.79 1.15
C ILE A 111 13.50 9.74 0.56
N GLN A 112 14.55 9.19 -0.04
CA GLN A 112 15.57 9.97 -0.73
C GLN A 112 14.94 10.76 -1.89
N ARG A 113 15.32 12.03 -2.01
CA ARG A 113 14.89 12.87 -3.13
C ARG A 113 15.32 12.27 -4.46
N GLY A 114 14.37 12.16 -5.40
CA GLY A 114 14.62 11.61 -6.73
C GLY A 114 14.66 10.09 -6.77
N ASP A 115 14.37 9.41 -5.66
CA ASP A 115 14.13 7.98 -5.68
C ASP A 115 12.91 7.66 -6.56
N ALA A 116 13.10 6.70 -7.47
CA ALA A 116 12.10 6.21 -8.41
C ALA A 116 11.12 5.22 -7.75
N GLY A 117 11.44 4.75 -6.54
CA GLY A 117 10.58 3.92 -5.72
C GLY A 117 10.88 2.42 -5.77
N GLY A 118 10.01 1.65 -5.15
CA GLY A 118 10.06 0.19 -5.09
C GLY A 118 8.70 -0.42 -4.76
N GLU A 119 8.65 -1.75 -4.84
CA GLU A 119 7.50 -2.62 -4.53
C GLU A 119 7.59 -3.04 -3.07
N LEU A 120 6.44 -3.08 -2.38
CA LEU A 120 6.30 -3.54 -1.01
C LEU A 120 5.08 -4.44 -0.96
N ASP A 121 5.24 -5.64 -0.41
CA ASP A 121 4.22 -6.68 -0.45
C ASP A 121 4.45 -7.74 0.67
N PRO A 122 3.49 -8.64 0.92
CA PRO A 122 3.59 -9.65 1.99
C PRO A 122 4.41 -10.90 1.60
N HIS A 123 4.87 -11.00 0.35
CA HIS A 123 5.52 -12.18 -0.24
C HIS A 123 6.93 -11.89 -0.79
N GLY A 124 7.56 -10.76 -0.41
CA GLY A 124 8.91 -10.38 -0.85
C GLY A 124 9.94 -11.52 -0.78
N ALA A 125 11.10 -11.37 -1.43
CA ALA A 125 12.02 -12.44 -1.88
C ALA A 125 12.17 -13.77 -1.07
N ASP A 126 12.08 -13.77 0.26
CA ASP A 126 12.17 -14.95 1.13
C ASP A 126 10.82 -15.45 1.68
N GLY A 127 9.70 -14.89 1.20
CA GLY A 127 8.33 -15.18 1.63
C GLY A 127 7.90 -14.51 2.93
N ASN A 128 8.76 -13.67 3.54
CA ASN A 128 8.47 -13.01 4.81
C ASN A 128 7.88 -11.60 4.67
N GLY A 129 7.75 -11.11 3.43
CA GLY A 129 7.31 -9.76 3.08
C GLY A 129 8.41 -8.70 3.13
N ASN A 130 8.08 -7.54 2.59
CA ASN A 130 8.88 -6.32 2.57
C ASN A 130 7.92 -5.11 2.79
N PRO A 131 7.67 -4.68 4.05
CA PRO A 131 8.44 -5.01 5.24
C PRO A 131 8.20 -6.43 5.75
N ILE A 132 9.27 -7.00 6.33
CA ILE A 132 9.20 -8.31 6.97
C ILE A 132 8.15 -8.28 8.08
N GLY A 133 7.18 -9.19 8.02
CA GLY A 133 6.11 -9.28 9.03
C GLY A 133 5.18 -8.07 9.08
N GLY A 134 5.16 -7.25 8.03
CA GLY A 134 4.23 -6.14 7.87
C GLY A 134 2.79 -6.61 7.73
N LEU A 135 1.87 -5.97 8.46
CA LEU A 135 0.45 -6.33 8.43
C LEU A 135 -0.40 -5.16 7.94
N VAL A 136 -1.39 -5.45 7.10
CA VAL A 136 -2.39 -4.47 6.64
C VAL A 136 -3.73 -4.77 7.27
N PHE A 137 -4.38 -3.74 7.79
CA PHE A 137 -5.73 -3.81 8.36
C PHE A 137 -6.67 -2.85 7.64
N SER A 138 -7.96 -3.21 7.56
CA SER A 138 -8.96 -2.35 6.95
C SER A 138 -10.35 -2.53 7.56
N THR A 139 -11.07 -1.42 7.69
CA THR A 139 -12.52 -1.36 7.95
C THR A 139 -13.34 -1.15 6.68
N ALA A 140 -12.71 -0.87 5.53
CA ALA A 140 -13.41 -0.55 4.28
C ALA A 140 -14.27 -1.72 3.76
N PHE A 141 -13.94 -2.95 4.15
CA PHE A 141 -14.70 -4.16 3.84
C PHE A 141 -15.82 -4.48 4.86
N GLY A 142 -16.15 -3.54 5.75
CA GLY A 142 -17.19 -3.68 6.76
C GLY A 142 -16.62 -3.67 8.18
N GLN A 143 -16.30 -4.85 8.72
CA GLN A 143 -15.64 -4.95 10.02
C GLN A 143 -14.11 -4.86 9.86
N LEU A 144 -13.43 -4.38 10.90
CA LEU A 144 -11.97 -4.37 10.96
C LEU A 144 -11.44 -5.81 10.77
N GLN A 145 -10.58 -5.98 9.78
CA GLN A 145 -9.92 -7.25 9.49
C GLN A 145 -8.50 -7.04 8.99
N GLN A 146 -7.65 -8.06 9.15
CA GLN A 146 -6.39 -8.14 8.42
C GLN A 146 -6.67 -8.44 6.94
N VAL A 147 -5.97 -7.74 6.05
CA VAL A 147 -5.97 -7.99 4.62
C VAL A 147 -4.60 -8.60 4.27
N HIS A 148 -4.62 -9.86 3.84
CA HIS A 148 -3.38 -10.62 3.64
C HIS A 148 -2.70 -10.36 2.32
N GLU A 149 -3.46 -10.06 1.26
CA GLU A 149 -2.91 -9.74 -0.06
C GLU A 149 -2.93 -8.23 -0.25
N TRP A 150 -1.77 -7.63 -0.42
CA TRP A 150 -1.63 -6.21 -0.65
C TRP A 150 -0.33 -5.93 -1.40
N THR A 151 -0.25 -4.80 -2.08
CA THR A 151 0.99 -4.29 -2.68
C THR A 151 0.98 -2.78 -2.56
N GLN A 152 2.13 -2.20 -2.31
CA GLN A 152 2.36 -0.75 -2.35
C GLN A 152 3.58 -0.47 -3.23
N PHE A 153 3.41 0.45 -4.18
CA PHE A 153 4.54 1.13 -4.79
C PHE A 153 4.61 2.54 -4.24
N ILE A 154 5.82 2.98 -3.89
CA ILE A 154 6.06 4.33 -3.39
C ILE A 154 7.41 4.85 -3.88
N SER A 155 7.41 6.08 -4.37
CA SER A 155 8.60 6.81 -4.81
C SER A 155 8.79 8.07 -3.98
N SER A 156 9.70 8.95 -4.39
CA SER A 156 9.80 10.28 -3.79
C SER A 156 8.63 11.23 -4.15
N THR A 157 7.80 10.88 -5.14
CA THR A 157 6.78 11.77 -5.73
C THR A 157 5.36 11.20 -5.81
N ASP A 158 5.21 9.88 -5.84
CA ASP A 158 3.93 9.21 -6.05
C ASP A 158 3.84 7.91 -5.26
N PHE A 159 2.60 7.48 -5.03
CA PHE A 159 2.31 6.26 -4.32
C PHE A 159 1.02 5.62 -4.83
N CYS A 160 0.95 4.31 -4.67
CA CYS A 160 -0.26 3.53 -4.85
C CYS A 160 -0.21 2.35 -3.92
N PHE A 161 -1.31 2.10 -3.22
CA PHE A 161 -1.44 1.03 -2.25
C PHE A 161 -2.78 0.35 -2.45
N ARG A 162 -2.75 -0.94 -2.77
CA ARG A 162 -3.93 -1.78 -2.96
C ARG A 162 -3.94 -2.89 -1.92
N ALA A 163 -5.11 -3.16 -1.34
CA ALA A 163 -5.35 -4.30 -0.46
C ALA A 163 -6.53 -5.10 -1.02
N CYS A 164 -6.31 -6.40 -1.25
CA CYS A 164 -7.21 -7.27 -1.99
C CYS A 164 -7.80 -8.36 -1.09
N THR A 165 -9.06 -8.71 -1.35
CA THR A 165 -9.76 -9.77 -0.60
C THR A 165 -10.44 -10.75 -1.56
N GLY A 166 -10.92 -11.87 -1.00
CA GLY A 166 -11.63 -12.88 -1.79
C GLY A 166 -10.72 -13.79 -2.61
N LYS A 167 -11.32 -14.56 -3.53
CA LYS A 167 -10.63 -15.66 -4.23
C LYS A 167 -9.61 -15.20 -5.27
N SER A 168 -9.76 -13.97 -5.75
CA SER A 168 -8.89 -13.36 -6.76
C SER A 168 -7.86 -12.43 -6.14
N ALA A 169 -7.71 -12.42 -4.81
CA ALA A 169 -6.87 -11.46 -4.10
C ALA A 169 -5.42 -11.43 -4.60
N THR A 170 -4.80 -12.60 -4.77
CA THR A 170 -3.42 -12.72 -5.29
C THR A 170 -3.27 -12.25 -6.74
N LYS A 171 -4.34 -12.24 -7.53
CA LYS A 171 -4.30 -11.76 -8.93
C LYS A 171 -4.39 -10.24 -9.02
N TYR A 172 -5.16 -9.64 -8.12
CA TYR A 172 -5.35 -8.19 -8.08
C TYR A 172 -4.26 -7.48 -7.28
N CYS A 173 -3.63 -8.18 -6.33
CA CYS A 173 -2.46 -7.74 -5.57
C CYS A 173 -1.31 -8.71 -5.87
N GLU A 174 -0.92 -8.76 -7.13
CA GLU A 174 0.20 -9.58 -7.60
C GLU A 174 1.52 -8.92 -7.22
N HIS A 175 2.57 -9.72 -7.01
CA HIS A 175 3.85 -9.30 -6.44
C HIS A 175 5.06 -9.74 -7.30
N ILE A 176 4.85 -9.89 -8.62
CA ILE A 176 5.89 -10.29 -9.58
C ILE A 176 6.20 -9.19 -10.60
N TYR A 177 5.70 -7.97 -10.36
CA TYR A 177 5.76 -6.83 -11.29
C TYR A 177 6.46 -5.62 -10.66
N ASP A 178 7.50 -5.90 -9.88
CA ASP A 178 8.17 -5.01 -8.93
C ASP A 178 8.76 -3.74 -9.58
N VAL A 179 9.25 -3.83 -10.83
CA VAL A 179 9.88 -2.70 -11.54
C VAL A 179 8.92 -1.92 -12.44
N MET A 180 7.64 -2.30 -12.48
CA MET A 180 6.64 -1.69 -13.37
C MET A 180 6.04 -0.40 -12.81
N GLY A 181 6.04 -0.25 -11.49
CA GLY A 181 5.58 0.94 -10.78
C GLY A 181 4.06 1.16 -10.81
N CYS A 182 3.65 2.29 -10.22
CA CYS A 182 2.25 2.58 -9.94
C CYS A 182 1.34 2.60 -11.16
N ASN A 183 1.71 3.36 -12.19
CA ASN A 183 0.83 3.56 -13.35
C ASN A 183 0.58 2.27 -14.15
N TRP A 184 1.47 1.28 -14.04
CA TRP A 184 1.31 0.00 -14.74
C TRP A 184 0.57 -1.03 -13.87
N ASN A 185 0.96 -1.19 -12.60
CA ASN A 185 0.33 -2.15 -11.68
C ASN A 185 -1.06 -1.71 -11.21
N MET A 186 -1.25 -0.40 -11.03
CA MET A 186 -2.48 0.19 -10.49
C MET A 186 -3.00 1.36 -11.32
N PRO A 187 -3.39 1.17 -12.60
CA PRO A 187 -3.88 2.25 -13.44
C PRO A 187 -5.09 2.96 -12.82
N ALA A 188 -4.93 4.24 -12.47
CA ALA A 188 -5.90 5.00 -11.67
C ALA A 188 -5.75 6.52 -11.84
N ASP A 189 -6.43 7.29 -10.99
CA ASP A 189 -6.21 8.73 -10.87
C ASP A 189 -5.02 9.01 -9.95
N TYR A 190 -4.15 9.92 -10.36
CA TYR A 190 -3.00 10.38 -9.56
C TYR A 190 -2.96 11.92 -9.49
N SER A 191 -4.05 12.59 -9.90
CA SER A 191 -4.07 14.04 -10.02
C SER A 191 -3.88 14.75 -8.67
N ALA A 192 -2.97 15.72 -8.65
CA ALA A 192 -2.79 16.60 -7.50
C ALA A 192 -3.98 17.57 -7.35
N GLY A 193 -4.16 18.11 -6.15
CA GLY A 193 -5.18 19.10 -5.82
C GLY A 193 -6.58 18.51 -5.60
N LYS A 194 -6.69 17.19 -5.52
CA LYS A 194 -7.95 16.48 -5.34
C LYS A 194 -7.80 15.39 -4.29
N PHE A 195 -8.80 15.30 -3.41
CA PHE A 195 -8.98 14.18 -2.49
C PHE A 195 -10.39 13.63 -2.67
N GLU A 196 -10.53 12.34 -2.91
CA GLU A 196 -11.86 11.75 -3.08
C GLU A 196 -11.94 10.28 -2.66
N ASN A 197 -13.13 9.88 -2.21
CA ASN A 197 -13.52 8.48 -2.06
C ASN A 197 -14.48 8.13 -3.19
N CYS A 198 -14.19 7.06 -3.93
CA CYS A 198 -15.03 6.57 -5.02
C CYS A 198 -15.38 5.10 -4.83
N LYS A 199 -16.41 4.66 -5.54
CA LYS A 199 -16.58 3.25 -5.92
C LYS A 199 -15.94 3.04 -7.29
N GLY A 200 -15.60 1.80 -7.61
CA GLY A 200 -15.08 1.46 -8.94
C GLY A 200 -15.29 0.00 -9.31
N ASP A 201 -15.13 -0.26 -10.60
CA ASP A 201 -15.01 -1.62 -11.12
C ASP A 201 -13.61 -2.17 -10.78
N SER A 202 -13.47 -3.48 -10.59
CA SER A 202 -12.17 -4.10 -10.32
C SER A 202 -11.21 -4.00 -11.51
N GLY A 203 -11.74 -3.93 -12.74
CA GLY A 203 -10.94 -3.99 -13.97
C GLY A 203 -10.24 -5.33 -14.16
N GLU A 204 -9.21 -5.34 -15.00
CA GLU A 204 -8.38 -6.49 -15.27
C GLU A 204 -7.31 -6.71 -14.16
N PRO A 205 -7.06 -7.96 -13.74
CA PRO A 205 -5.95 -8.27 -12.84
C PRO A 205 -4.57 -7.95 -13.43
N MET A 206 -3.59 -7.71 -12.57
CA MET A 206 -2.25 -7.29 -12.98
C MET A 206 -1.60 -8.33 -13.91
N GLY A 207 -1.13 -7.86 -15.07
CA GLY A 207 -0.43 -8.67 -16.07
C GLY A 207 -1.27 -9.74 -16.78
N ILE A 208 -2.60 -9.74 -16.64
CA ILE A 208 -3.50 -10.68 -17.32
C ILE A 208 -4.12 -10.02 -18.56
N TYR A 209 -3.65 -10.40 -19.74
CA TYR A 209 -4.13 -9.89 -21.03
C TYR A 209 -4.96 -10.94 -21.75
N GLY A 210 -6.27 -10.93 -21.48
CA GLY A 210 -7.20 -11.92 -22.03
C GLY A 210 -6.89 -13.33 -21.52
N ALA A 211 -6.33 -14.19 -22.39
CA ALA A 211 -5.93 -15.56 -22.04
C ALA A 211 -4.42 -15.71 -21.74
N SER A 212 -3.63 -14.65 -21.92
CA SER A 212 -2.19 -14.65 -21.65
C SER A 212 -1.85 -13.95 -20.34
N THR A 213 -0.83 -14.45 -19.66
CA THR A 213 -0.18 -13.79 -18.53
C THR A 213 1.18 -13.27 -19.00
N PHE A 214 1.46 -12.01 -18.73
CA PHE A 214 2.78 -11.42 -18.92
C PHE A 214 3.65 -11.76 -17.72
N HIS A 215 4.93 -12.05 -17.95
CA HIS A 215 5.93 -12.14 -16.88
C HIS A 215 7.00 -11.05 -17.05
N GLN A 216 7.34 -10.38 -15.94
CA GLN A 216 8.36 -9.34 -15.96
C GLN A 216 9.69 -9.91 -16.47
N GLY A 217 10.37 -9.14 -17.34
CA GLY A 217 11.62 -9.56 -17.99
C GLY A 217 11.43 -10.18 -19.37
N GLU A 218 10.19 -10.41 -19.82
CA GLU A 218 9.93 -10.78 -21.22
C GLU A 218 10.40 -9.69 -22.21
N PRO A 219 10.70 -10.06 -23.47
CA PRO A 219 11.27 -9.13 -24.46
C PRO A 219 10.41 -7.91 -24.80
N ALA A 220 9.09 -8.00 -24.57
CA ALA A 220 8.14 -6.94 -24.83
C ALA A 220 7.21 -6.80 -23.62
N THR A 221 7.27 -5.63 -22.98
CA THR A 221 6.34 -5.27 -21.92
C THR A 221 5.04 -4.73 -22.53
N PRO A 222 3.88 -5.33 -22.25
CA PRO A 222 2.61 -4.80 -22.72
C PRO A 222 2.28 -3.46 -22.05
N ALA A 223 1.43 -2.67 -22.71
CA ALA A 223 0.90 -1.46 -22.11
C ALA A 223 0.07 -1.77 -20.86
N ALA A 224 0.07 -0.85 -19.89
CA ALA A 224 -0.76 -0.94 -18.71
C ALA A 224 -2.25 -1.16 -19.08
N HIS A 225 -2.99 -1.84 -18.21
CA HIS A 225 -4.44 -1.95 -18.36
C HIS A 225 -5.10 -0.56 -18.34
N PRO A 226 -6.24 -0.39 -19.02
CA PRO A 226 -7.01 0.84 -18.93
C PRO A 226 -7.44 1.06 -17.47
N ARG A 227 -7.47 2.33 -17.05
CA ARG A 227 -8.02 2.71 -15.75
C ARG A 227 -9.46 2.19 -15.62
N PRO A 228 -9.79 1.42 -14.55
CA PRO A 228 -11.16 0.98 -14.31
C PRO A 228 -12.10 2.17 -14.08
N LYS A 229 -13.36 2.02 -14.45
CA LYS A 229 -14.36 3.08 -14.25
C LYS A 229 -14.57 3.32 -12.76
N THR A 230 -14.60 4.59 -12.37
CA THR A 230 -14.98 5.03 -11.03
C THR A 230 -16.35 5.70 -11.06
N SER A 231 -17.07 5.62 -9.94
CA SER A 231 -18.40 6.20 -9.78
C SER A 231 -18.64 6.62 -8.33
N GLY A 232 -19.67 7.45 -8.10
CA GLY A 232 -20.06 7.86 -6.75
C GLY A 232 -18.95 8.57 -5.97
N CYS A 233 -18.07 9.30 -6.67
CA CYS A 233 -16.94 9.98 -6.06
C CYS A 233 -17.38 11.13 -5.15
N VAL A 234 -16.94 11.09 -3.91
CA VAL A 234 -17.20 12.11 -2.89
C VAL A 234 -15.89 12.86 -2.62
N PRO A 235 -15.80 14.15 -2.97
CA PRO A 235 -14.62 14.94 -2.72
C PRO A 235 -14.47 15.26 -1.22
N ILE A 236 -13.23 15.36 -0.75
CA ILE A 236 -12.87 15.85 0.57
C ILE A 236 -11.97 17.08 0.41
N ALA A 237 -12.18 18.11 1.23
CA ALA A 237 -11.41 19.35 1.16
C ALA A 237 -9.97 19.18 1.68
N THR A 238 -9.80 18.39 2.73
CA THR A 238 -8.52 18.17 3.43
C THR A 238 -8.45 16.75 3.97
N ILE A 239 -7.24 16.23 4.17
CA ILE A 239 -6.98 14.91 4.73
C ILE A 239 -6.01 15.03 5.91
N GLY A 240 -6.11 14.14 6.90
CA GLY A 240 -5.23 14.13 8.07
C GLY A 240 -5.60 15.17 9.12
#